data_AF-A0A8T4LWU7-F1
#
_entry.id   AF-A0A8T4LWU7-F1
#
_cell.length_a   1.000
_cell.length_b   1.000
_cell.length_c   1.000
_cell.angle_alpha   90.00
_cell.angle_beta   90.00
_cell.angle_gamma   90.00
#
_symmetry.space_group_name_H-M   'P 1'
#
loop_
_entity.id
_entity.type
_entity.pdbx_description
1 polymer ?
#
loop_
_entity_poly.entity_id
_entity_poly.type
_entity_poly.pdbx_seq_one_letter_code
_entity_poly.pdbx_strand_id
1 'polypeptide(L)' 'MKKQAKDLKIGDKIKVAGKIAMIKEFELSDIGKQGSKKCRIVAEMDNSEKVVIIRPDNYPFDTE' A
#
# COMPACT_ATOMS: atom_id res chain seq x y z
N MET A 1 9.98 -8.50 -4.82
CA MET A 1 9.31 -9.66 -4.20
C MET A 1 7.82 -9.36 -4.05
N LYS A 2 6.92 -10.35 -3.97
CA LYS A 2 5.51 -10.08 -3.67
C LYS A 2 5.29 -10.04 -2.16
N LYS A 3 4.73 -8.95 -1.65
CA LYS A 3 4.25 -8.82 -0.26
C LYS A 3 2.75 -8.59 -0.23
N GLN A 4 2.07 -8.96 0.85
CA GLN A 4 0.66 -8.58 1.02
C GLN A 4 0.57 -7.13 1.51
N ALA A 5 -0.56 -6.48 1.26
CA ALA A 5 -0.79 -5.09 1.65
C ALA A 5 -0.58 -4.87 3.16
N LYS A 6 -0.96 -5.84 4.00
CA LYS A 6 -0.76 -5.79 5.46
C LYS A 6 0.71 -5.86 5.91
N ASP A 7 1.60 -6.39 5.06
CA ASP A 7 3.01 -6.61 5.38
C ASP A 7 3.88 -5.41 4.96
N LEU A 8 3.28 -4.42 4.29
CA LEU A 8 3.95 -3.19 3.86
C LEU A 8 4.22 -2.27 5.05
N LYS A 9 5.33 -1.54 4.98
CA LYS A 9 5.74 -0.57 6.00
C LYS A 9 6.07 0.77 5.36
N ILE A 10 6.02 1.82 6.17
CA ILE A 10 6.52 3.15 5.77
C ILE A 10 8.00 3.01 5.37
N GLY A 11 8.36 3.58 4.22
CA GLY A 11 9.68 3.46 3.62
C GLY A 11 9.84 2.31 2.60
N ASP A 12 8.91 1.34 2.56
CA ASP A 12 8.95 0.30 1.51
C ASP A 12 8.70 0.94 0.13
N LYS A 13 9.38 0.40 -0.89
CA LYS A 13 9.15 0.74 -2.30
C LYS A 13 8.20 -0.27 -2.92
N ILE A 14 7.11 0.23 -3.50
CA ILE A 14 6.08 -0.56 -4.18
C ILE A 14 5.94 -0.13 -5.62
N LYS A 15 5.60 -1.06 -6.50
CA LYS A 15 5.31 -0.77 -7.91
C LYS A 15 3.83 -0.43 -8.08
N VAL A 16 3.56 0.77 -8.59
CA VAL A 16 2.21 1.30 -8.82
C VAL A 16 2.12 1.77 -10.27
N ALA A 17 1.25 1.13 -11.06
CA ALA A 17 1.08 1.44 -12.49
C ALA A 17 2.40 1.45 -13.30
N GLY A 18 3.33 0.55 -12.96
CA GLY A 18 4.63 0.45 -13.63
C GLY A 18 5.73 1.36 -13.06
N LYS A 19 5.39 2.33 -12.20
CA LYS A 19 6.33 3.26 -11.56
C LYS A 19 6.66 2.83 -10.12
N ILE A 20 7.81 3.25 -9.62
CA ILE A 20 8.21 3.02 -8.24
C ILE A 20 7.62 4.14 -7.37
N ALA A 21 7.03 3.75 -6.23
CA ALA A 21 6.52 4.68 -5.25
C ALA A 21 6.98 4.27 -3.86
N MET A 22 7.37 5.24 -3.03
CA MET A 22 7.79 5.03 -1.65
C MET A 22 6.63 5.29 -0.70
N ILE A 23 6.33 4.35 0.19
CA ILE A 23 5.26 4.51 1.18
C ILE A 23 5.63 5.58 2.20
N LYS A 24 4.80 6.61 2.34
CA LYS A 24 4.93 7.68 3.34
C LYS A 24 3.99 7.49 4.52
N GLU A 25 2.77 7.02 4.28
CA GLU A 25 1.79 6.75 5.33
C GLU A 25 1.16 5.39 5.09
N PHE A 26 0.87 4.69 6.18
CA PHE A 26 0.22 3.38 6.17
C PHE A 26 -0.80 3.31 7.29
N GLU A 27 -2.02 2.94 6.96
CA GLU A 27 -3.12 2.80 7.91
C GLU A 27 -3.89 1.51 7.63
N LEU A 28 -4.21 0.76 8.68
CA LEU A 28 -5.03 -0.43 8.62
C LEU A 28 -6.37 -0.12 9.29
N SER A 29 -7.48 -0.36 8.60
CA SER A 29 -8.82 -0.14 9.16
C SER A 29 -9.71 -1.36 8.93
N ASP A 30 -10.59 -1.66 9.88
CA ASP A 30 -11.62 -2.68 9.70
C ASP A 30 -12.68 -2.22 8.68
N ILE A 31 -13.20 -3.15 7.89
CA ILE A 31 -14.28 -2.96 6.92
C ILE A 31 -15.40 -3.92 7.25
N GLY A 32 -16.57 -3.37 7.56
CA GLY A 32 -17.78 -4.15 7.83
C GLY A 32 -17.74 -4.89 9.18
N LYS A 33 -18.68 -5.84 9.36
CA LYS A 33 -18.89 -6.55 10.63
C LYS A 33 -18.15 -7.89 10.73
N GLN A 34 -17.51 -8.35 9.67
CA GLN A 34 -16.91 -9.68 9.56
C GLN A 34 -15.37 -9.70 9.70
N GLY A 35 -14.77 -8.64 10.26
CA GLY A 35 -13.32 -8.61 10.56
C GLY A 35 -12.42 -8.52 9.33
N SER A 36 -12.96 -8.19 8.16
CA SER A 36 -12.16 -7.87 6.97
C SER A 36 -11.46 -6.53 7.18
N LYS A 37 -10.23 -6.37 6.67
CA LYS A 37 -9.46 -5.11 6.83
C LYS A 37 -9.06 -4.53 5.48
N LYS A 38 -8.94 -3.20 5.42
CA LYS A 38 -8.30 -2.47 4.31
C LYS A 38 -7.00 -1.85 4.78
N CYS A 39 -6.04 -1.81 3.88
CA CYS A 39 -4.89 -0.95 3.98
C CYS A 39 -5.15 0.34 3.18
N ARG A 40 -5.00 1.49 3.83
CA ARG A 40 -4.85 2.79 3.17
C ARG A 40 -3.36 3.13 3.15
N ILE A 41 -2.81 3.22 1.96
CA ILE A 41 -1.39 3.42 1.71
C ILE A 41 -1.25 4.76 0.98
N VAL A 42 -0.49 5.68 1.53
CA VAL A 42 -0.08 6.91 0.84
C VAL A 42 1.35 6.72 0.41
N ALA A 43 1.60 6.70 -0.90
CA ALA A 43 2.93 6.57 -1.46
C ALA A 43 3.27 7.81 -2.31
N GLU A 44 4.55 8.15 -2.35
CA GLU A 44 5.08 9.25 -3.16
C GLU A 44 5.91 8.68 -4.32
N MET A 45 5.62 9.12 -5.54
CA MET A 45 6.39 8.78 -6.74
C MET A 45 7.59 9.71 -6.91
N ASP A 46 8.52 9.37 -7.82
CA ASP A 46 9.75 10.13 -8.06
C ASP A 46 9.53 11.59 -8.50
N ASN A 47 8.34 11.93 -9.02
CA ASN A 47 7.92 13.29 -9.38
C ASN A 47 7.24 14.05 -8.22
N SER A 48 7.37 13.56 -6.98
CA SER A 48 6.65 14.06 -5.79
C SER A 48 5.12 14.00 -5.88
N GLU A 49 4.58 13.24 -6.83
CA GLU A 49 3.15 12.96 -6.92
C GLU A 49 2.75 11.97 -5.83
N LYS A 50 1.74 12.33 -5.04
CA LYS A 50 1.19 11.46 -4.00
C LYS A 50 0.07 10.61 -4.57
N VAL A 51 0.19 9.29 -4.41
CA VAL A 51 -0.85 8.32 -4.74
C VAL A 51 -1.43 7.71 -3.47
N VAL A 52 -2.75 7.69 -3.38
CA VAL A 52 -3.48 7.01 -2.30
C VAL A 52 -4.04 5.72 -2.83
N ILE A 53 -3.68 4.61 -2.19
CA ILE A 53 -4.05 3.26 -2.59
C ILE A 53 -4.86 2.65 -1.45
N ILE A 54 -6.08 2.22 -1.75
CA ILE A 54 -6.96 1.54 -0.79
C ILE A 54 -7.23 0.14 -1.33
N ARG A 55 -6.76 -0.88 -0.62
CA ARG A 55 -6.92 -2.29 -1.00
C ARG A 55 -7.18 -3.17 0.23
N PRO A 56 -7.77 -4.36 0.05
CA PRO A 56 -7.84 -5.35 1.12
C PRO A 56 -6.45 -5.70 1.67
N ASP A 57 -6.40 -6.11 2.93
CA ASP A 57 -5.16 -6.45 3.65
C ASP A 57 -4.35 -7.59 3.01
N ASN A 58 -5.03 -8.50 2.31
CA ASN A 58 -4.44 -9.63 1.60
C ASN A 58 -4.01 -9.32 0.14
N TYR A 59 -4.20 -8.09 -0.33
CA TYR A 59 -3.89 -7.74 -1.72
C TYR A 59 -2.38 -7.84 -2.00
N PRO A 60 -1.95 -8.51 -3.08
CA PRO A 60 -0.53 -8.67 -3.39
C PRO A 60 0.05 -7.41 -4.05
N PHE A 61 1.17 -6.92 -3.52
CA PHE A 61 1.98 -5.84 -4.10
C PHE A 61 3.33 -6.38 -4.57
N ASP A 62 3.78 -5.90 -5.73
CA ASP A 62 5.17 -6.06 -6.16
C ASP A 62 6.02 -5.01 -5.43
N THR A 63 6.88 -5.49 -4.53
CA THR A 63 7.89 -4.67 -3.85
C THR A 63 9.22 -4.77 -4.57
N GLU A 64 9.96 -3.67 -4.59
CA GLU A 64 11.34 -3.64 -5.04
C GLU A 64 12.29 -4.03 -3.91
#